data_AF-A0A9K3HN34-F1
#
_entry.id   AF-A0A9K3HN34-F1
#
_cell.length_a   1.000
_cell.length_b   1.000
_cell.length_c   1.000
_cell.angle_alpha   90.00
_cell.angle_beta   90.00
_cell.angle_gamma   90.00
#
_symmetry.space_group_name_H-M   'P 1'
#
loop_
_entity.id
_entity.type
_entity.pdbx_description
1 polymer ?
#
loop_
_entity_poly.entity_id
_entity_poly.type
_entity_poly.pdbx_seq_one_letter_code
_entity_poly.pdbx_strand_id
1 'polypeptide(L)'
;MMEVSKFIRRITEAPLPPKLKLPSNLDEYDGTKDPEDHLQAFRGAGPVGQWSMPTRCHMFVQTLTEGARLWFDSLPAGSIDSYEDLCEKFLRNFHQ
;
A
#
# COMPACT_ATOMS: atom_id res chain seq x y z
N MET A 1 23.15 3.38 -1.37
CA MET A 1 22.18 4.28 -2.02
C MET A 1 20.97 4.31 -1.10
N MET A 2 20.55 5.49 -0.62
CA MET A 2 19.31 5.58 0.16
C MET A 2 18.18 5.19 -0.79
N GLU A 3 17.43 4.13 -0.45
CA GLU A 3 16.23 3.77 -1.21
C GLU A 3 15.30 4.98 -1.18
N VAL A 4 15.09 5.59 -2.34
CA VAL A 4 14.23 6.77 -2.43
C VAL A 4 12.80 6.28 -2.37
N SER A 5 12.07 6.70 -1.33
CA SER A 5 10.68 6.29 -1.10
C SER A 5 9.81 6.60 -2.32
N LYS A 6 8.92 5.68 -2.66
CA LYS A 6 7.90 5.87 -3.71
C LYS A 6 6.81 6.84 -3.27
N PHE A 7 6.66 6.99 -1.97
CA PHE A 7 5.79 7.97 -1.37
C PHE A 7 6.44 9.35 -1.38
N ILE A 8 5.62 10.39 -1.48
CA ILE A 8 6.08 11.74 -1.23
C ILE A 8 6.43 11.90 0.26
N ARG A 9 7.23 12.93 0.53
CA ARG A 9 7.77 13.23 1.86
C ARG A 9 6.71 13.28 2.95
N ARG A 10 5.49 13.79 2.67
CA ARG A 10 4.38 13.86 3.66
C ARG A 10 3.96 12.51 4.21
N ILE A 11 4.06 11.44 3.41
CA ILE A 11 3.72 10.07 3.82
C ILE A 11 4.95 9.38 4.42
N THR A 12 6.13 9.58 3.82
CA THR A 12 7.39 8.98 4.29
C THR A 12 7.75 9.46 5.70
N GLU A 13 7.58 10.75 5.98
CA GLU A 13 7.92 11.37 7.26
C GLU A 13 6.74 11.41 8.25
N ALA A 14 5.57 10.88 7.88
CA ALA A 14 4.43 10.86 8.76
C ALA A 14 4.73 10.02 10.02
N PRO A 15 4.36 10.50 11.22
CA PRO A 15 4.52 9.70 12.44
C PRO A 15 3.62 8.47 12.36
N LEU A 16 4.23 7.30 12.20
CA LEU A 16 3.53 6.03 12.25
C LEU A 16 3.45 5.53 13.69
N PRO A 17 2.32 4.94 14.11
CA PRO A 17 2.22 4.36 15.43
C PRO A 17 3.24 3.21 15.59
N PRO A 18 3.96 3.12 16.71
CA PRO A 18 5.05 2.15 16.90
C PRO A 18 4.58 0.68 16.92
N LYS A 19 3.27 0.44 17.06
CA LYS A 19 2.65 -0.90 17.04
C LYS A 19 1.82 -1.13 15.78
N LEU A 20 2.23 -0.54 14.67
CA LEU A 20 1.57 -0.76 13.39
C LEU A 20 1.69 -2.23 12.99
N LYS A 21 0.61 -2.99 13.12
CA LYS A 21 0.53 -4.40 12.72
C LYS A 21 -0.58 -4.58 11.69
N LEU A 22 -0.26 -5.29 10.62
CA LEU A 22 -1.27 -5.75 9.67
C LEU A 22 -2.26 -6.63 10.46
N PRO A 23 -3.58 -6.37 10.34
CA PRO A 23 -4.56 -7.21 10.99
C PRO A 23 -4.59 -8.56 10.25
N SER A 24 -4.79 -9.64 11.02
CA SER A 24 -4.62 -11.02 10.54
C SER A 24 -5.61 -11.44 9.44
N ASN A 25 -6.60 -10.61 9.15
CA ASN A 25 -7.59 -10.82 8.09
C ASN A 25 -7.15 -10.22 6.73
N LEU A 26 -6.00 -9.55 6.66
CA LEU A 26 -5.43 -9.10 5.41
C LEU A 26 -4.38 -10.09 4.92
N ASP A 27 -4.66 -10.68 3.78
CA ASP A 27 -3.74 -11.59 3.10
C ASP A 27 -2.69 -10.81 2.30
N GLU A 28 -1.59 -11.49 2.01
CA GLU A 28 -0.60 -11.01 1.07
C GLU A 28 -1.14 -11.10 -0.37
N TYR A 29 -0.70 -10.15 -1.19
CA TYR A 29 -1.03 -10.01 -2.59
C TYR A 29 0.24 -10.12 -3.43
N ASP A 30 0.33 -11.19 -4.22
CA ASP A 30 1.47 -11.54 -5.07
C ASP A 30 1.37 -10.96 -6.50
N GLY A 31 0.19 -10.48 -6.89
CA GLY A 31 -0.12 -10.03 -8.26
C GLY A 31 -1.00 -10.97 -9.07
N THR A 32 -1.43 -12.11 -8.51
CA THR A 32 -2.19 -13.15 -9.24
C THR A 32 -3.68 -13.18 -8.92
N LYS A 33 -4.05 -12.72 -7.72
CA LYS A 33 -5.45 -12.63 -7.26
C LYS A 33 -6.15 -11.40 -7.85
N ASP A 34 -7.46 -11.37 -7.75
CA ASP A 34 -8.25 -10.20 -8.14
C ASP A 34 -7.84 -8.95 -7.32
N PRO A 35 -7.42 -7.86 -7.98
CA PRO A 35 -6.96 -6.65 -7.28
C PRO A 35 -8.11 -5.86 -6.64
N GLU A 36 -9.34 -5.96 -7.14
CA GLU A 36 -10.49 -5.29 -6.54
C GLU A 36 -10.89 -5.95 -5.22
N ASP A 37 -10.90 -7.28 -5.17
CA ASP A 37 -11.16 -8.06 -3.95
C ASP A 37 -10.14 -7.72 -2.86
N HIS A 38 -8.84 -7.67 -3.21
CA HIS A 38 -7.78 -7.27 -2.28
C HIS A 38 -7.99 -5.86 -1.73
N LEU A 39 -8.33 -4.90 -2.61
CA LEU A 39 -8.62 -3.54 -2.20
C LEU A 39 -9.85 -3.44 -1.30
N GLN A 40 -10.89 -4.21 -1.59
CA GLN A 40 -12.10 -4.24 -0.78
C GLN A 40 -11.81 -4.79 0.62
N ALA A 41 -11.06 -5.89 0.72
CA ALA A 41 -10.61 -6.45 1.99
C ALA A 41 -9.78 -5.43 2.79
N PHE A 42 -8.83 -4.76 2.14
CA PHE A 42 -8.00 -3.73 2.76
C PHE A 42 -8.81 -2.52 3.24
N ARG A 43 -9.76 -2.03 2.44
CA ARG A 43 -10.66 -0.93 2.81
C ARG A 43 -11.50 -1.29 4.03
N GLY A 44 -11.93 -2.54 4.16
CA GLY A 44 -12.66 -3.05 5.32
C GLY A 44 -11.84 -3.05 6.62
N ALA A 45 -10.51 -3.17 6.55
CA ALA A 45 -9.62 -3.14 7.72
C ALA A 45 -9.34 -1.72 8.24
N GLY A 46 -9.47 -0.69 7.40
CA GLY A 46 -9.15 0.70 7.73
C GLY A 46 -9.87 1.25 8.98
N PRO A 47 -11.19 1.09 9.14
CA PRO A 47 -11.92 1.53 10.33
C PRO A 47 -11.50 0.81 11.61
N VAL A 48 -11.20 -0.49 11.54
CA VAL A 48 -10.78 -1.31 12.69
C VAL A 48 -9.41 -0.86 13.20
N GLY A 49 -8.50 -0.53 12.29
CA GLY A 49 -7.15 -0.06 12.62
C GLY A 49 -7.06 1.43 12.94
N GLN A 50 -8.13 2.21 12.73
CA GLN A 50 -8.12 3.69 12.82
C GLN A 50 -6.93 4.31 12.07
N TRP A 51 -6.61 3.78 10.89
CA TRP A 51 -5.42 4.18 10.15
C TRP A 51 -5.60 5.54 9.49
N SER A 52 -4.65 6.43 9.75
CA SER A 52 -4.47 7.68 8.99
C SER A 52 -4.13 7.38 7.53
N MET A 53 -4.33 8.35 6.64
CA MET A 53 -4.02 8.20 5.22
C MET A 53 -2.56 7.75 4.95
N PRO A 54 -1.51 8.34 5.57
CA PRO A 54 -0.15 7.82 5.45
C PRO A 54 -0.01 6.38 5.96
N THR A 55 -0.64 6.06 7.09
CA THR A 55 -0.62 4.72 7.66
C THR A 55 -1.23 3.69 6.69
N ARG A 56 -2.33 4.03 6.00
CA ARG A 56 -2.94 3.17 4.98
C ARG A 56 -1.98 2.88 3.84
N CYS A 57 -1.25 3.88 3.34
CA CYS A 57 -0.25 3.68 2.28
C CYS A 57 0.83 2.68 2.70
N HIS A 58 1.43 2.88 3.88
CA HIS A 58 2.47 1.98 4.39
C HIS A 58 1.94 0.55 4.61
N MET A 59 0.76 0.43 5.21
CA MET A 59 0.11 -0.87 5.43
C MET A 59 -0.22 -1.59 4.13
N PHE A 60 -0.69 -0.87 3.12
CA PHE A 60 -1.01 -1.46 1.83
C PHE A 60 0.23 -2.09 1.20
N VAL A 61 1.36 -1.37 1.22
CA VAL A 61 2.62 -1.88 0.68
C VAL A 61 3.17 -3.07 1.48
N GLN A 62 2.85 -3.19 2.77
CA GLN A 62 3.18 -4.38 3.57
C GLN A 62 2.39 -5.63 3.12
N THR A 63 1.24 -5.46 2.47
CA THR A 63 0.49 -6.59 1.90
C THR A 63 1.05 -7.06 0.56
N LEU A 64 1.88 -6.26 -0.11
CA LEU A 64 2.40 -6.59 -1.43
C LEU A 64 3.62 -7.51 -1.30
N THR A 65 3.55 -8.65 -1.97
CA THR A 65 4.64 -9.63 -2.06
C THR A 65 4.99 -9.91 -3.51
N GLU A 66 6.11 -10.61 -3.74
CA GLU A 66 6.57 -11.10 -5.04
C GLU A 66 6.39 -10.10 -6.21
N GLY A 67 5.56 -10.41 -7.20
CA GLY A 67 5.34 -9.58 -8.38
C GLY A 67 4.74 -8.22 -8.05
N ALA A 68 3.83 -8.17 -7.08
CA ALA A 68 3.25 -6.91 -6.61
C ALA A 68 4.27 -6.03 -5.88
N ARG A 69 5.21 -6.63 -5.14
CA ARG A 69 6.28 -5.88 -4.52
C ARG A 69 7.24 -5.29 -5.55
N LEU A 70 7.62 -6.08 -6.55
CA LEU A 70 8.47 -5.64 -7.66
C LEU A 70 7.81 -4.49 -8.45
N TRP A 71 6.51 -4.56 -8.67
CA TRP A 71 5.76 -3.46 -9.28
C TRP A 71 5.91 -2.17 -8.46
N PHE A 72 5.66 -2.22 -7.15
CA PHE A 72 5.80 -1.05 -6.29
C PHE A 72 7.23 -0.48 -6.34
N ASP A 73 8.24 -1.34 -6.29
CA ASP A 73 9.65 -0.95 -6.35
C ASP A 73 10.04 -0.36 -7.72
N SER A 74 9.30 -0.68 -8.78
CA SER A 74 9.49 -0.10 -10.12
C SER A 74 8.95 1.33 -10.26
N LEU A 75 8.09 1.79 -9.34
CA LEU A 75 7.49 3.12 -9.41
C LEU A 75 8.54 4.24 -9.27
N PRO A 76 8.31 5.43 -9.86
CA PRO A 76 9.16 6.58 -9.63
C PRO A 76 9.15 7.00 -8.16
N ALA A 77 10.26 7.56 -7.69
CA ALA A 77 10.33 8.13 -6.35
C ALA A 77 9.35 9.30 -6.20
N GLY A 78 8.67 9.37 -5.06
CA GLY A 78 7.66 10.40 -4.80
C GLY A 78 6.47 10.41 -5.75
N SER A 79 6.23 9.33 -6.49
CA SER A 79 5.09 9.27 -7.43
C SER A 79 3.75 9.06 -6.73
N ILE A 80 3.76 8.59 -5.48
CA ILE A 80 2.54 8.32 -4.72
C ILE A 80 2.30 9.44 -3.71
N ASP A 81 1.25 10.22 -3.97
CA ASP A 81 0.88 11.34 -3.12
C ASP A 81 -0.15 10.96 -2.05
N SER A 82 -1.01 9.98 -2.33
CA SER A 82 -2.20 9.64 -1.55
C SER A 82 -2.51 8.14 -1.59
N TYR A 83 -3.41 7.68 -0.71
CA TYR A 83 -3.87 6.29 -0.72
C TYR A 83 -4.73 6.01 -1.97
N GLU A 84 -5.49 7.00 -2.40
CA GLU A 84 -6.30 6.93 -3.62
C GLU A 84 -5.42 6.81 -4.86
N ASP A 85 -4.36 7.62 -4.96
CA ASP A 85 -3.37 7.51 -6.05
C ASP A 85 -2.68 6.14 -6.04
N LEU A 86 -2.32 5.61 -4.87
CA LEU A 86 -1.78 4.25 -4.75
C LEU A 86 -2.76 3.19 -5.27
N CYS A 87 -4.03 3.26 -4.86
CA CYS A 87 -5.07 2.33 -5.34
C CYS A 87 -5.28 2.44 -6.84
N GLU A 88 -5.30 3.64 -7.41
CA GLU A 88 -5.48 3.86 -8.85
C GLU A 88 -4.33 3.23 -9.64
N LYS A 89 -3.08 3.49 -9.24
CA LYS A 89 -1.91 2.89 -9.90
C LYS A 89 -1.89 1.37 -9.76
N PHE A 90 -2.27 0.86 -8.59
CA PHE A 90 -2.36 -0.57 -8.32
C PHE A 90 -3.39 -1.25 -9.24
N LEU A 91 -4.62 -0.72 -9.28
CA LEU A 91 -5.66 -1.22 -10.18
C LEU A 91 -5.21 -1.13 -11.63
N ARG A 92 -4.68 0.01 -12.07
CA ARG A 92 -4.20 0.15 -13.45
C ARG A 92 -3.14 -0.89 -13.86
N ASN A 93 -2.35 -1.38 -12.90
CA ASN A 93 -1.31 -2.38 -13.19
C ASN A 93 -1.82 -3.82 -13.16
N PHE A 94 -2.73 -4.16 -12.26
CA PHE A 94 -3.17 -5.54 -12.03
C PHE A 94 -4.58 -5.84 -12.55
N HIS A 95 -5.38 -4.82 -12.83
CA HIS A 95 -6.68 -4.95 -13.48
C HIS A 95 -6.43 -5.09 -14.99
N GLN A 96 -6.53 -6.33 -15.49
CA GLN A 96 -6.37 -6.69 -16.90
C GLN A 96 -7.71 -6.85 -17.61
#